data_AF-A0A931SB28-F1
#
_entry.id   AF-A0A931SB28-F1
#
_cell.length_a   1.000
_cell.length_b   1.000
_cell.length_c   1.000
_cell.angle_alpha   90.00
_cell.angle_beta   90.00
_cell.angle_gamma   90.00
#
_symmetry.space_group_name_H-M   'P 1'
#
loop_
_entity.id
_entity.type
_entity.pdbx_description
1 polymer ?
#
loop_
_entity_poly.entity_id
_entity_poly.type
_entity_poly.pdbx_seq_one_letter_code
_entity_poly.pdbx_strand_id
1 'polypeptide(L)'
;MDDAFLMVAVETILRITLGLRFLYSGLSNVRRWPNAVENAKLVFPLGATFFGFIGVFLMVAGGIGLTLGLQTRIAAAMIVLFLIPTLKIQWYWLRSLPAIIDEVNNALPQGELRGKFRMLATHAYHSHETGWQNNLLFLVVALFYTVRGSTALGLDLW
;
A
#
# COMPACT_ATOMS: atom_id res chain seq x y z
N MET A 1 16.13 -31.39 -3.16
CA MET A 1 14.91 -30.75 -2.66
C MET A 1 13.88 -30.94 -3.74
N ASP A 2 12.73 -31.50 -3.41
CA ASP A 2 11.66 -31.79 -4.35
C ASP A 2 10.99 -30.48 -4.84
N ASP A 3 10.62 -30.45 -6.12
CA ASP A 3 10.01 -29.27 -6.74
C ASP A 3 8.69 -28.86 -6.05
N ALA A 4 7.98 -29.84 -5.47
CA ALA A 4 6.75 -29.62 -4.72
C ALA A 4 7.00 -28.81 -3.44
N PHE A 5 8.01 -29.19 -2.64
CA PHE A 5 8.41 -28.42 -1.47
C PHE A 5 8.88 -27.01 -1.83
N LEU A 6 9.67 -26.87 -2.89
CA LEU A 6 10.13 -25.56 -3.39
C LEU A 6 8.97 -24.62 -3.70
N MET A 7 7.95 -25.12 -4.41
CA MET A 7 6.77 -24.36 -4.76
C MET A 7 6.01 -23.87 -3.51
N VAL A 8 5.78 -24.76 -2.55
CA VAL A 8 5.14 -24.43 -1.27
C VAL A 8 5.93 -23.38 -0.48
N ALA A 9 7.25 -23.52 -0.42
CA ALA A 9 8.11 -22.59 0.30
C ALA A 9 8.05 -21.19 -0.33
N VAL A 10 8.16 -21.10 -1.66
CA VAL A 10 8.08 -19.83 -2.39
C VAL A 10 6.71 -19.18 -2.22
N GLU A 11 5.62 -19.94 -2.39
CA GLU A 11 4.26 -19.43 -2.15
C GLU A 11 4.08 -18.95 -0.71
N THR A 12 4.65 -19.64 0.28
CA THR A 12 4.54 -19.23 1.68
C THR A 12 5.32 -17.93 1.94
N ILE A 13 6.54 -17.81 1.41
CA ILE A 13 7.37 -16.62 1.55
C ILE A 13 6.68 -15.41 0.90
N LEU A 14 6.18 -15.57 -0.33
CA LEU A 14 5.45 -14.50 -1.03
C LEU A 14 4.22 -14.02 -0.23
N ARG A 15 3.44 -14.96 0.32
CA ARG A 15 2.27 -14.66 1.15
C ARG A 15 2.66 -13.87 2.41
N ILE A 16 3.70 -14.33 3.11
CA ILE A 16 4.20 -13.70 4.33
C ILE A 16 4.74 -12.30 4.04
N THR A 17 5.59 -12.15 3.02
CA THR A 17 6.18 -10.87 2.64
C THR A 17 5.11 -9.87 2.23
N LEU A 18 4.11 -10.29 1.45
CA LEU A 18 2.96 -9.46 1.10
C LEU A 18 2.21 -9.01 2.36
N GLY A 19 1.85 -9.95 3.25
CA GLY A 19 1.15 -9.64 4.50
C GLY A 19 1.91 -8.66 5.40
N LEU A 20 3.22 -8.89 5.59
CA LEU A 20 4.09 -8.04 6.40
C LEU A 20 4.19 -6.62 5.84
N ARG A 21 4.24 -6.46 4.51
CA ARG A 21 4.27 -5.16 3.85
C ARG A 21 3.03 -4.33 4.15
N PHE A 22 1.85 -4.95 4.14
CA PHE A 22 0.58 -4.28 4.46
C PHE A 22 0.40 -4.07 5.95
N LEU A 23 0.86 -4.99 6.80
CA LEU A 23 0.92 -4.81 8.25
C LEU A 23 1.73 -3.58 8.64
N TYR A 24 2.94 -3.45 8.09
CA TYR A 24 3.78 -2.27 8.35
C TYR A 24 3.08 -0.97 7.92
N SER A 25 2.46 -0.98 6.74
CA SER A 25 1.69 0.17 6.24
C SER A 25 0.49 0.50 7.12
N GLY A 26 -0.28 -0.51 7.53
CA GLY A 26 -1.44 -0.38 8.39
C GLY A 26 -1.08 0.18 9.76
N LEU A 27 -0.06 -0.38 10.42
CA LEU A 27 0.44 0.09 11.71
C LEU A 27 0.98 1.52 11.64
N SER A 28 1.67 1.88 10.55
CA SER A 28 2.11 3.25 10.32
C SER A 28 0.92 4.22 10.24
N ASN A 29 -0.14 3.84 9.52
CA ASN A 29 -1.36 4.64 9.41
C ASN A 29 -2.15 4.72 10.72
N VAL A 30 -2.16 3.67 11.56
CA VAL A 30 -2.71 3.74 12.91
C VAL A 30 -1.96 4.78 13.75
N ARG A 31 -0.62 4.76 13.71
CA ARG A 31 0.22 5.72 14.45
C ARG A 31 0.09 7.15 13.92
N ARG A 32 -0.15 7.31 12.62
CA ARG A 32 -0.26 8.59 11.92
C ARG A 32 -1.68 8.83 11.42
N TRP A 33 -2.66 8.56 12.29
CA TRP A 33 -4.08 8.55 11.93
C TRP A 33 -4.56 9.77 11.12
N PRO A 34 -4.19 11.02 11.45
CA PRO A 34 -4.59 12.18 10.64
C PRO A 34 -4.22 12.04 9.16
N ASN A 35 -3.04 11.47 8.86
CA ASN A 35 -2.56 11.29 7.50
C ASN A 35 -3.40 10.27 6.72
N ALA A 36 -3.89 9.23 7.39
CA ALA A 36 -4.75 8.23 6.76
C ALA A 36 -6.09 8.85 6.34
N VAL A 37 -6.66 9.70 7.20
CA VAL A 37 -7.89 10.43 6.92
C VAL A 37 -7.69 11.46 5.81
N GLU A 38 -6.59 12.21 5.82
CA GLU A 38 -6.27 13.18 4.76
C GLU A 38 -6.11 12.53 3.39
N ASN A 39 -5.43 11.38 3.32
CA ASN A 39 -5.32 10.62 2.08
C ASN A 39 -6.68 10.09 1.61
N ALA A 40 -7.53 9.64 2.54
CA ALA A 40 -8.87 9.19 2.20
C ALA A 40 -9.74 10.33 1.62
N LYS A 41 -9.57 11.59 2.06
CA LYS A 41 -10.30 12.75 1.51
C LYS A 41 -10.10 12.93 0.00
N LEU A 42 -8.95 12.51 -0.54
CA LEU A 42 -8.63 12.62 -1.97
C LEU A 42 -9.55 11.74 -2.84
N VAL A 43 -10.09 10.66 -2.28
CA VAL A 43 -10.97 9.72 -2.99
C VAL A 43 -12.41 9.82 -2.49
N PHE A 44 -12.58 10.01 -1.19
CA PHE A 44 -13.86 10.05 -0.48
C PHE A 44 -13.97 11.37 0.30
N PRO A 45 -14.33 12.48 -0.37
CA PRO A 45 -14.37 13.80 0.27
C PRO A 45 -15.44 13.86 1.38
N LEU A 46 -16.52 13.10 1.24
CA LEU A 46 -17.52 12.88 2.28
C LEU A 46 -17.19 11.58 3.02
N GLY A 47 -17.14 11.63 4.35
CA GLY A 47 -16.90 10.43 5.17
C GLY A 47 -15.45 9.94 5.20
N ALA A 48 -14.46 10.80 4.92
CA ALA A 48 -13.04 10.43 4.89
C ALA A 48 -12.54 9.70 6.14
N THR A 49 -13.04 10.03 7.34
CA THR A 49 -12.70 9.32 8.58
C THR A 49 -13.15 7.86 8.54
N PHE A 50 -14.36 7.60 8.05
CA PHE A 50 -14.93 6.26 7.92
C PHE A 50 -14.18 5.43 6.88
N PHE A 51 -13.93 6.01 5.70
CA PHE A 51 -13.18 5.31 4.66
C PHE A 51 -11.70 5.14 5.00
N GLY A 52 -11.10 6.09 5.73
CA GLY A 52 -9.77 5.95 6.31
C GLY A 52 -9.71 4.78 7.30
N PHE A 53 -10.73 4.63 8.15
CA PHE A 53 -10.85 3.50 9.06
C PHE A 53 -10.94 2.18 8.30
N ILE A 54 -11.83 2.09 7.31
CA ILE A 54 -11.95 0.90 6.45
C ILE A 54 -10.61 0.58 5.80
N GLY A 55 -9.93 1.56 5.22
CA GLY A 55 -8.64 1.35 4.57
C GLY A 55 -7.59 0.77 5.53
N VAL A 56 -7.49 1.33 6.74
CA VAL A 56 -6.58 0.82 7.78
C VAL A 56 -6.97 -0.56 8.25
N PHE A 57 -8.27 -0.81 8.46
CA PHE A 57 -8.79 -2.12 8.83
C PHE A 57 -8.43 -3.18 7.77
N LEU A 58 -8.68 -2.90 6.49
CA LEU A 58 -8.36 -3.79 5.37
C LEU A 58 -6.86 -4.11 5.33
N MET A 59 -5.98 -3.11 5.50
CA MET A 59 -4.52 -3.33 5.56
C MET A 59 -4.10 -4.21 6.73
N VAL A 60 -4.59 -3.90 7.94
CA VAL A 60 -4.14 -4.59 9.16
C VAL A 60 -4.70 -6.00 9.20
N ALA A 61 -6.02 -6.16 9.07
CA ALA A 61 -6.64 -7.48 9.13
C ALA A 61 -6.26 -8.35 7.92
N GLY A 62 -6.23 -7.79 6.71
CA GLY A 62 -5.74 -8.50 5.52
C GLY A 62 -4.26 -8.87 5.62
N GLY A 63 -3.43 -7.97 6.16
CA GLY A 63 -2.01 -8.22 6.40
C GLY A 63 -1.75 -9.34 7.42
N ILE A 64 -2.46 -9.32 8.56
CA ILE A 64 -2.42 -10.41 9.57
C ILE A 64 -2.86 -11.72 8.93
N GLY A 65 -3.98 -11.71 8.21
CA GLY A 65 -4.53 -12.89 7.56
C GLY A 65 -3.55 -13.52 6.57
N LEU A 66 -2.91 -12.73 5.72
CA LEU A 66 -1.89 -13.22 4.79
C LEU A 66 -0.63 -13.72 5.52
N THR A 67 -0.12 -12.98 6.50
CA THR A 67 1.09 -13.39 7.21
C THR A 67 0.90 -14.71 7.95
N LEU A 68 -0.23 -14.87 8.65
CA LEU A 68 -0.52 -16.09 9.41
C LEU A 68 -1.16 -17.20 8.56
N GLY A 69 -1.57 -16.89 7.32
CA GLY A 69 -2.31 -17.80 6.45
C GLY A 69 -3.72 -18.09 6.94
N LEU A 70 -4.40 -17.11 7.57
CA LEU A 70 -5.77 -17.21 8.05
C LEU A 70 -6.73 -16.69 6.98
N GLN A 71 -7.62 -17.55 6.50
CA GLN A 71 -8.60 -17.22 5.45
C GLN A 71 -7.95 -16.46 4.28
N THR A 72 -6.86 -17.01 3.74
CA THR A 72 -5.95 -16.38 2.78
C THR A 72 -6.68 -15.70 1.63
N ARG A 73 -7.76 -16.31 1.12
CA ARG A 73 -8.57 -15.72 0.04
C ARG A 73 -9.27 -14.43 0.47
N ILE A 74 -9.88 -14.43 1.66
CA ILE A 74 -10.57 -13.25 2.22
C ILE A 74 -9.54 -12.18 2.58
N ALA A 75 -8.46 -12.57 3.25
CA ALA A 75 -7.36 -11.67 3.61
C ALA A 75 -6.75 -10.99 2.37
N ALA A 76 -6.53 -11.76 1.30
CA ALA A 76 -6.06 -11.23 0.02
C ALA A 76 -7.08 -10.29 -0.63
N ALA A 77 -8.37 -10.64 -0.62
CA ALA A 77 -9.44 -9.78 -1.13
C ALA A 77 -9.50 -8.44 -0.39
N MET A 78 -9.28 -8.43 0.93
CA MET A 78 -9.19 -7.19 1.71
C MET A 78 -8.05 -6.29 1.22
N ILE A 79 -6.88 -6.86 0.92
CA ILE A 79 -5.75 -6.14 0.34
C ILE A 79 -6.08 -5.60 -1.06
N VAL A 80 -6.74 -6.39 -1.91
CA VAL A 80 -7.22 -5.94 -3.23
C VAL A 80 -8.14 -4.72 -3.09
N LEU A 81 -9.14 -4.80 -2.20
CA LEU A 81 -10.08 -3.70 -1.95
C LEU A 81 -9.39 -2.44 -1.43
N PHE A 82 -8.34 -2.59 -0.63
CA PHE A 82 -7.51 -1.46 -0.17
C PHE A 82 -6.65 -0.86 -1.30
N LEU A 83 -6.09 -1.69 -2.18
CA LEU A 83 -5.15 -1.24 -3.20
C LEU A 83 -5.81 -0.41 -4.31
N ILE A 84 -7.07 -0.70 -4.68
CA ILE A 84 -7.79 0.03 -5.72
C ILE A 84 -7.85 1.56 -5.44
N PRO A 85 -8.38 2.03 -4.29
CA PRO A 85 -8.38 3.46 -3.98
C PRO A 85 -6.95 3.99 -3.74
N THR A 86 -6.03 3.17 -3.23
CA THR A 86 -4.64 3.58 -3.01
C THR A 86 -3.92 3.91 -4.32
N LEU A 87 -4.16 3.15 -5.39
CA LEU A 87 -3.62 3.45 -6.72
C LEU A 87 -4.13 4.81 -7.24
N LYS A 88 -5.40 5.13 -6.98
CA LYS A 88 -5.97 6.45 -7.33
C LYS A 88 -5.31 7.57 -6.53
N ILE A 89 -5.02 7.38 -5.25
CA ILE A 89 -4.30 8.35 -4.42
C ILE A 89 -2.87 8.57 -4.95
N GLN A 90 -2.13 7.51 -5.26
CA GLN A 90 -0.79 7.63 -5.83
C GLN A 90 -0.80 8.37 -7.16
N TRP A 91 -1.78 8.06 -8.02
CA TRP A 91 -1.96 8.72 -9.29
C TRP A 91 -2.33 10.20 -9.17
N TYR A 92 -3.16 10.56 -8.18
CA TYR A 92 -3.45 11.95 -7.85
C TYR A 92 -2.17 12.72 -7.56
N TRP A 93 -1.33 12.20 -6.66
CA TRP A 93 -0.07 12.86 -6.31
C TRP A 93 0.90 12.94 -7.48
N LEU A 94 1.02 11.90 -8.32
CA LEU A 94 1.84 11.97 -9.53
C LEU A 94 1.43 13.11 -10.48
N ARG A 95 0.14 13.44 -10.54
CA ARG A 95 -0.36 14.53 -11.38
C ARG A 95 -0.27 15.90 -10.72
N SER A 96 -0.56 16.00 -9.43
CA SER A 96 -0.65 17.29 -8.73
C SER A 96 0.70 17.79 -8.21
N LEU A 97 1.59 16.88 -7.83
CA LEU A 97 2.84 17.22 -7.16
C LEU A 97 3.77 18.09 -8.01
N PRO A 98 3.94 17.89 -9.33
CA PRO A 98 4.77 18.79 -10.16
C PRO A 98 4.34 20.26 -10.07
N ALA A 99 3.03 20.53 -10.19
CA ALA A 99 2.51 21.90 -10.11
C ALA A 99 2.73 22.51 -8.72
N ILE A 100 2.52 21.72 -7.65
CA ILE A 100 2.77 22.16 -6.26
C ILE A 100 4.27 22.45 -6.04
N ILE A 101 5.15 21.60 -6.58
CA ILE A 101 6.60 21.78 -6.50
C ILE A 101 7.02 23.09 -7.17
N ASP A 102 6.45 23.41 -8.34
CA ASP A 102 6.75 24.64 -9.06
C ASP A 102 6.24 25.88 -8.32
N GLU A 103 5.03 25.82 -7.78
CA GLU A 103 4.44 26.90 -6.97
C GLU A 103 5.32 27.22 -5.76
N VAL A 104 5.71 26.21 -4.98
CA VAL A 104 6.57 26.39 -3.81
C VAL A 104 7.98 26.85 -4.19
N ASN A 105 8.55 26.32 -5.27
CA ASN A 105 9.87 26.75 -5.76
C ASN A 105 9.91 28.22 -6.17
N ASN A 106 8.81 28.77 -6.66
CA ASN A 106 8.70 30.18 -7.04
C ASN A 106 8.48 31.09 -5.82
N ALA A 107 7.89 30.58 -4.75
CA ALA A 107 7.69 31.31 -3.49
C ALA A 107 8.92 31.31 -2.58
N LEU A 108 9.87 30.38 -2.76
CA LEU A 108 11.06 30.27 -1.91
C LEU A 108 12.12 31.34 -2.26
N PRO A 109 12.75 31.97 -1.25
CA PRO A 109 13.90 32.84 -1.47
C PRO A 109 15.04 32.12 -2.22
N GLN A 110 15.75 32.83 -3.09
CA GLN A 110 16.90 32.26 -3.78
C GLN A 110 18.00 31.87 -2.78
N GLY A 111 18.61 30.70 -2.99
CA GLY A 111 19.72 30.21 -2.15
C GLY A 111 19.61 28.72 -1.79
N GLU A 112 20.31 28.34 -0.73
CA GLU A 112 20.48 26.95 -0.27
C GLU A 112 19.15 26.25 0.04
N LEU A 113 18.15 26.98 0.55
CA LEU A 113 16.81 26.45 0.87
C LEU A 113 16.07 25.94 -0.37
N ARG A 114 16.18 26.64 -1.50
CA ARG A 114 15.58 26.21 -2.77
C ARG A 114 16.22 24.92 -3.28
N GLY A 115 17.54 24.78 -3.12
CA GLY A 115 18.28 23.56 -3.44
C GLY A 115 17.83 22.36 -2.60
N LYS A 116 17.72 22.55 -1.27
CA LYS A 116 17.23 21.52 -0.34
C LYS A 116 15.80 21.10 -0.65
N PHE A 117 14.90 22.05 -0.91
CA PHE A 117 13.52 21.74 -1.30
C PHE A 117 13.46 20.96 -2.61
N ARG A 118 14.22 21.35 -3.63
CA ARG A 118 14.24 20.62 -4.91
C ARG A 118 14.69 19.17 -4.76
N MET A 119 15.67 18.91 -3.89
CA MET A 119 16.10 17.54 -3.57
C MET A 119 14.94 16.75 -2.93
N LEU A 120 14.29 17.31 -1.91
CA LEU A 120 13.14 16.69 -1.25
C LEU A 120 11.97 16.43 -2.22
N ALA A 121 11.66 17.41 -3.07
CA ALA A 121 10.63 17.34 -4.09
C ALA A 121 10.89 16.21 -5.10
N THR A 122 12.14 16.06 -5.54
CA THR A 122 12.54 14.96 -6.43
C THR A 122 12.33 13.61 -5.77
N HIS A 123 12.76 13.45 -4.51
CA HIS A 123 12.55 12.21 -3.77
C HIS A 123 11.07 11.91 -3.50
N ALA A 124 10.27 12.94 -3.20
CA ALA A 124 8.83 12.80 -3.00
C ALA A 124 8.14 12.31 -4.29
N TYR A 125 8.44 12.93 -5.43
CA TYR A 125 7.88 12.52 -6.72
C TYR A 125 8.27 11.07 -7.08
N HIS A 126 9.56 10.73 -6.95
CA HIS A 126 10.04 9.38 -7.20
C HIS A 126 9.42 8.32 -6.27
N SER A 127 9.15 8.68 -5.00
CA SER A 127 8.46 7.81 -4.04
C SER A 127 7.02 7.50 -4.48
N HIS A 128 6.31 8.46 -5.08
CA HIS A 128 4.97 8.23 -5.61
C HIS A 128 4.99 7.39 -6.89
N GLU A 129 5.99 7.55 -7.75
CA GLU A 129 6.16 6.76 -8.98
C GLU A 129 6.43 5.28 -8.65
N THR A 130 7.43 5.03 -7.82
CA THR A 130 7.77 3.69 -7.33
C THR A 130 6.63 3.11 -6.49
N GLY A 131 5.96 3.95 -5.68
CA GLY A 131 4.79 3.57 -4.89
C GLY A 131 3.63 3.08 -5.77
N TRP A 132 3.36 3.76 -6.88
CA TRP A 132 2.33 3.34 -7.84
C TRP A 132 2.68 1.98 -8.49
N GLN A 133 3.91 1.83 -8.99
CA GLN A 133 4.38 0.58 -9.61
C GLN A 133 4.35 -0.61 -8.63
N ASN A 134 4.83 -0.40 -7.41
CA ASN A 134 4.83 -1.42 -6.36
C ASN A 134 3.40 -1.84 -5.99
N ASN A 135 2.48 -0.88 -5.86
CA ASN A 135 1.08 -1.18 -5.56
C ASN A 135 0.40 -1.99 -6.68
N LEU A 136 0.78 -1.78 -7.94
CA LEU A 136 0.31 -2.60 -9.06
C LEU A 136 0.80 -4.05 -8.93
N LEU A 137 2.09 -4.24 -8.63
CA LEU A 137 2.65 -5.57 -8.39
C LEU A 137 1.95 -6.26 -7.20
N PHE A 138 1.79 -5.56 -6.09
CA PHE A 138 1.09 -6.10 -4.91
C PHE A 138 -0.37 -6.45 -5.22
N LEU A 139 -1.03 -5.70 -6.09
CA LEU A 139 -2.39 -6.00 -6.53
C LEU A 139 -2.45 -7.33 -7.29
N VAL A 140 -1.51 -7.57 -8.20
CA VAL A 140 -1.42 -8.84 -8.94
C VAL A 140 -1.16 -10.01 -7.99
N VAL A 141 -0.23 -9.86 -7.05
CA VAL A 141 0.07 -10.92 -6.06
C VAL A 141 -1.13 -11.17 -5.14
N ALA A 142 -1.83 -10.12 -4.70
CA ALA A 142 -3.04 -10.26 -3.89
C ALA A 142 -4.18 -10.93 -4.68
N LEU A 143 -4.36 -10.61 -5.97
CA LEU A 143 -5.32 -11.30 -6.84
C LEU A 143 -4.99 -12.79 -6.99
N PHE A 144 -3.71 -13.13 -7.14
CA PHE A 144 -3.25 -14.51 -7.15
C PHE A 144 -3.72 -15.27 -5.88
N TYR A 145 -3.48 -14.72 -4.68
CA TYR A 145 -3.93 -15.35 -3.43
C TYR A 145 -5.45 -15.32 -3.23
N THR A 146 -6.15 -14.36 -3.83
CA THR A 146 -7.63 -14.30 -3.79
C THR A 146 -8.23 -15.50 -4.51
N VAL A 147 -7.66 -15.88 -5.67
CA VAL A 147 -8.11 -17.03 -6.46
C VAL A 147 -7.57 -18.34 -5.89
N ARG A 148 -6.25 -18.39 -5.65
CA ARG A 148 -5.55 -19.64 -5.31
C ARG A 148 -5.76 -20.06 -3.86
N GLY A 149 -5.86 -19.11 -2.92
CA GLY A 149 -5.72 -19.36 -1.48
C GLY A 149 -4.28 -19.76 -1.10
N SER A 150 -4.10 -20.38 0.08
CA SER A 150 -2.83 -20.99 0.46
C SER A 150 -2.85 -22.50 0.19
N THR A 151 -1.78 -23.04 -0.40
CA THR A 151 -1.65 -24.49 -0.69
C THR A 151 -1.17 -25.29 0.51
N ALA A 152 -0.27 -24.72 1.32
CA ALA A 152 0.24 -25.32 2.55
C ALA A 152 0.59 -24.23 3.58
N LEU A 153 0.69 -24.62 4.86
CA LEU A 153 0.99 -23.74 6.01
C LEU A 153 0.04 -22.52 6.14
N GLY A 154 -1.14 -22.60 5.53
CA GLY A 154 -2.27 -21.73 5.82
C GLY A 154 -3.18 -22.44 6.82
N LEU A 155 -3.63 -21.70 7.84
CA LEU A 155 -4.74 -22.10 8.71
C LEU A 155 -6.08 -21.84 8.02
N ASP A 156 -6.14 -22.06 6.71
CA ASP A 156 -7.36 -22.00 5.93
C ASP A 156 -8.20 -23.21 6.35
N LEU A 157 -9.15 -22.99 7.27
CA LEU A 157 -10.16 -23.97 7.62
C LEU A 157 -10.99 -24.22 6.35
N TRP A 158 -10.78 -25.38 5.73
CA TRP A 158 -11.64 -25.92 4.68
C TRP A 158 -12.97 -26.37 5.28
#